data_AF-A0A418Y063-F1
#
_entry.id   AF-A0A418Y063-F1
#
_cell.length_a   1.000
_cell.length_b   1.000
_cell.length_c   1.000
_cell.angle_alpha   90.00
_cell.angle_beta   90.00
_cell.angle_gamma   90.00
#
_symmetry.space_group_name_H-M   'P 1'
#
loop_
_entity.id
_entity.type
_entity.pdbx_description
1 polymer ?
#
loop_
_entity_poly.entity_id
_entity_poly.type
_entity_poly.pdbx_seq_one_letter_code
_entity_poly.pdbx_strand_id
1 'polypeptide(L)'
;MRSLLVVIVLALSLPAWSASGVRASDRLPHGAYFRHVTADGVVHLNRTLSNAAIEAGYQLIDKHGRVLEEVDGVKLNDEEARERRLQQARQRREDAVLLRLYAGPDDAMRARDRKVDALELAISYEENNLAQLQMKLDDEIAVAARSEQSGKDVPEGVQDAIVRLQRQISLSEKKLAGYDVEIGEVNEEYAPIIQRLEEINADR
;
A
#
# COMPACT_ATOMS: atom_id res chain seq x y z
N MET A 1 -2.01 -17.21 5.17
CA MET A 1 -3.30 -17.56 4.53
C MET A 1 -4.32 -16.48 4.87
N ARG A 2 -4.73 -15.69 3.88
CA ARG A 2 -6.02 -14.97 3.76
C ARG A 2 -5.90 -13.99 2.60
N SER A 3 -6.05 -14.54 1.40
CA SER A 3 -6.25 -13.82 0.15
C SER A 3 -7.71 -13.37 0.06
N LEU A 4 -7.96 -12.07 0.01
CA LEU A 4 -9.30 -11.55 -0.28
C LEU A 4 -9.41 -11.30 -1.79
N LEU A 5 -10.17 -12.19 -2.44
CA LEU A 5 -10.67 -12.07 -3.81
C LEU A 5 -11.76 -10.99 -3.87
N VAL A 6 -11.68 -10.10 -4.86
CA VAL A 6 -12.85 -9.35 -5.34
C VAL A 6 -12.90 -9.47 -6.86
N VAL A 7 -13.96 -10.10 -7.35
CA VAL A 7 -14.29 -10.30 -8.77
C VAL A 7 -15.41 -9.32 -9.15
N ILE A 8 -15.07 -8.40 -10.07
CA ILE A 8 -15.71 -7.98 -11.33
C ILE A 8 -17.26 -7.87 -11.41
N VAL A 9 -17.74 -6.72 -11.95
CA VAL A 9 -18.63 -6.51 -13.13
C VAL A 9 -18.93 -4.99 -13.20
N LEU A 10 -18.37 -4.17 -14.11
CA LEU A 10 -18.52 -3.97 -15.57
C LEU A 10 -19.80 -3.21 -16.01
N ALA A 11 -19.65 -1.93 -16.39
CA ALA A 11 -20.47 -1.25 -17.39
C ALA A 11 -19.75 -0.01 -17.98
N LEU A 12 -19.91 0.15 -19.30
CA LEU A 12 -19.17 0.97 -20.28
C LEU A 12 -19.36 2.49 -20.16
N SER A 13 -18.30 3.25 -20.49
CA SER A 13 -18.33 4.17 -21.65
C SER A 13 -16.92 4.73 -21.95
N LEU A 14 -16.45 4.52 -23.18
CA LEU A 14 -15.19 5.04 -23.74
C LEU A 14 -15.49 6.33 -24.54
N PRO A 15 -14.53 7.26 -24.55
CA PRO A 15 -14.05 7.77 -25.84
C PRO A 15 -12.59 7.35 -26.05
N ALA A 16 -12.37 6.60 -27.11
CA ALA A 16 -11.06 6.21 -27.58
C ALA A 16 -10.34 7.43 -28.18
N TRP A 17 -9.25 7.85 -27.54
CA TRP A 17 -8.17 8.53 -28.26
C TRP A 17 -7.36 7.46 -28.99
N SER A 18 -7.71 7.23 -30.26
CA SER A 18 -6.83 6.52 -31.17
C SER A 18 -5.63 7.40 -31.47
N ALA A 19 -4.51 7.16 -30.78
CA ALA A 19 -3.22 7.55 -31.31
C ALA A 19 -3.05 6.88 -32.67
N SER A 20 -2.88 7.68 -33.72
CA SER A 20 -2.63 7.24 -35.09
C SER A 20 -1.29 6.50 -35.15
N GLY A 21 -1.27 5.24 -34.75
CA GLY A 21 -0.20 4.31 -35.08
C GLY A 21 -0.30 3.98 -36.55
N VAL A 22 0.33 4.79 -37.40
CA VAL A 22 0.56 4.42 -38.80
C VAL A 22 1.37 3.12 -38.77
N ARG A 23 0.73 2.02 -39.18
CA ARG A 23 1.40 0.73 -39.27
C ARG A 23 2.41 0.82 -40.40
N ALA A 24 3.64 0.37 -40.16
CA ALA A 24 4.69 0.28 -41.18
C ALA A 24 4.30 -0.58 -42.42
N SER A 25 3.15 -1.27 -42.37
CA SER A 25 2.56 -1.98 -43.51
C SER A 25 2.07 -1.09 -44.65
N ASP A 26 1.84 0.21 -44.44
CA ASP A 26 1.14 1.06 -45.42
C ASP A 26 2.03 1.65 -46.53
N ARG A 27 3.33 1.32 -46.59
CA ARG A 27 4.22 1.77 -47.68
C ARG A 27 5.21 0.70 -48.14
N LEU A 28 4.75 -0.52 -48.41
CA LEU A 28 5.59 -1.51 -49.09
C LEU A 28 5.60 -1.23 -50.61
N PRO A 29 6.75 -0.98 -51.25
CA PRO A 29 6.83 -0.91 -52.71
C PRO A 29 6.30 -2.20 -53.34
N HIS A 30 5.60 -2.11 -54.47
CA HIS A 30 5.03 -3.28 -55.13
C HIS A 30 6.09 -4.35 -55.42
N GLY A 31 5.94 -5.53 -54.80
CA GLY A 31 6.83 -6.68 -54.97
C GLY A 31 8.04 -6.71 -54.03
N ALA A 32 8.10 -5.85 -53.01
CA ALA A 32 9.12 -5.89 -51.97
C ALA A 32 8.88 -7.02 -50.95
N TYR A 33 9.97 -7.45 -50.30
CA TYR A 33 9.97 -8.49 -49.26
C TYR A 33 10.82 -8.05 -48.07
N PHE A 34 10.48 -8.55 -46.88
CA PHE A 34 11.34 -8.47 -45.70
C PHE A 34 12.25 -9.69 -45.64
N ARG A 35 13.57 -9.47 -45.63
CA ARG A 35 14.61 -10.48 -45.44
C ARG A 35 15.16 -10.37 -44.02
N HIS A 36 15.25 -11.48 -43.30
CA HIS A 36 16.01 -11.56 -42.05
C HIS A 36 16.78 -12.87 -41.97
N VAL A 37 17.80 -12.90 -41.12
CA VAL A 37 18.63 -14.08 -40.87
C VAL A 37 18.38 -14.53 -39.43
N THR A 38 17.99 -15.78 -39.24
CA THR A 38 17.80 -16.36 -37.91
C THR A 38 19.15 -16.74 -37.29
N ALA A 39 19.19 -16.97 -35.98
CA ALA A 39 20.42 -17.34 -35.25
C ALA A 39 21.10 -18.61 -35.80
N ASP A 40 20.33 -19.50 -36.44
CA ASP A 40 20.81 -20.73 -37.08
C ASP A 40 21.37 -20.49 -38.51
N GLY A 41 21.43 -19.24 -38.98
CA GLY A 41 21.96 -18.85 -40.28
C GLY A 41 20.98 -19.02 -41.45
N VAL A 42 19.70 -19.31 -41.18
CA VAL A 42 18.68 -19.49 -42.23
C VAL A 42 18.12 -18.14 -42.66
N VAL A 43 18.08 -17.90 -43.98
CA VAL A 43 17.53 -16.68 -44.56
C VAL A 43 16.03 -16.85 -44.82
N HIS A 44 15.22 -15.99 -44.22
CA HIS A 44 13.76 -15.98 -44.39
C HIS A 44 13.31 -14.74 -45.16
N LEU A 45 12.49 -14.94 -46.20
CA LEU A 45 11.86 -13.87 -46.98
C LEU A 45 10.34 -13.91 -46.80
N ASN A 46 9.78 -12.85 -46.23
CA ASN A 46 8.34 -12.74 -45.98
C ASN A 46 7.77 -11.47 -46.62
N ARG A 47 6.52 -11.53 -47.07
CA ARG A 47 5.79 -10.35 -47.57
C ARG A 47 5.20 -9.50 -46.44
N THR A 48 5.19 -10.04 -45.23
CA THR A 48 4.74 -9.38 -44.00
C THR A 48 5.88 -9.37 -42.99
N LEU A 49 5.98 -8.29 -42.22
CA LEU A 49 6.97 -8.17 -41.16
C LEU A 49 6.60 -9.12 -40.02
N SER A 50 7.47 -10.10 -39.72
CA SER A 50 7.27 -11.06 -38.62
C SER A 50 7.98 -10.59 -37.35
N ASN A 51 7.50 -11.02 -36.18
CA ASN A 51 8.14 -10.69 -34.89
C ASN A 51 9.60 -11.15 -34.85
N ALA A 52 9.91 -12.33 -35.37
CA ALA A 52 11.29 -12.84 -35.47
C ALA A 52 12.21 -11.93 -36.30
N ALA A 53 11.68 -11.30 -37.35
CA ALA A 53 12.43 -10.35 -38.17
C ALA A 53 12.66 -9.01 -37.43
N ILE A 54 11.71 -8.59 -36.60
CA ILE A 54 11.88 -7.40 -35.74
C ILE A 54 12.92 -7.67 -34.64
N GLU A 55 12.97 -8.88 -34.08
CA GLU A 55 13.94 -9.26 -33.04
C GLU A 55 15.36 -9.43 -33.58
N ALA A 56 15.53 -10.07 -34.75
CA ALA A 56 16.83 -10.33 -35.35
C ALA A 56 17.38 -9.16 -36.19
N GLY A 57 16.53 -8.19 -36.53
CA GLY A 57 16.81 -7.17 -37.54
C GLY A 57 16.44 -7.67 -38.93
N TYR A 58 16.06 -6.76 -39.80
CA TYR A 58 15.57 -7.10 -41.13
C TYR A 58 15.99 -6.08 -42.18
N GLN A 59 15.99 -6.54 -43.42
CA GLN A 59 16.22 -5.73 -44.59
C GLN A 59 14.98 -5.76 -45.47
N LEU A 60 14.48 -4.60 -45.85
CA LEU A 60 13.48 -4.49 -46.91
C LEU A 60 14.19 -4.58 -48.25
N ILE A 61 13.82 -5.54 -49.09
CA ILE A 61 14.41 -5.75 -50.41
C ILE A 61 13.38 -5.56 -51.51
N ASP A 62 13.82 -5.05 -52.67
CA ASP A 62 12.98 -4.96 -53.87
C ASP A 62 12.78 -6.33 -54.55
N LYS A 63 11.96 -6.36 -55.59
CA LYS A 63 11.68 -7.58 -56.39
C LYS A 63 12.91 -8.20 -57.07
N HIS A 64 14.04 -7.48 -57.11
CA HIS A 64 15.32 -7.92 -57.68
C HIS A 64 16.36 -8.23 -56.59
N GLY A 65 15.97 -8.20 -55.31
CA GLY A 65 16.84 -8.52 -54.18
C GLY A 65 17.76 -7.38 -53.74
N ARG A 66 17.55 -6.16 -54.21
CA ARG A 66 18.32 -4.98 -53.77
C ARG A 66 17.78 -4.48 -52.44
N VAL A 67 18.67 -4.21 -51.48
CA VAL A 67 18.31 -3.65 -50.16
C VAL A 67 17.83 -2.21 -50.35
N LEU A 68 16.58 -1.97 -49.97
CA LEU A 68 15.95 -0.66 -49.94
C LEU A 68 16.11 0.01 -48.58
N GLU A 69 16.06 -0.80 -47.51
CA GLU A 69 16.18 -0.33 -46.12
C GLU A 69 16.74 -1.47 -45.26
N GLU A 70 17.54 -1.13 -44.27
CA GLU A 70 18.09 -2.05 -43.27
C GLU A 70 17.78 -1.51 -41.88
N VAL A 71 17.18 -2.35 -41.05
CA VAL A 71 16.73 -2.01 -39.70
C VAL A 71 17.32 -3.01 -38.72
N ASP A 72 18.03 -2.50 -37.73
CA ASP A 72 18.62 -3.31 -36.67
C ASP A 72 17.54 -4.00 -35.81
N GLY A 73 17.89 -5.17 -35.28
CA GLY A 73 17.01 -5.94 -34.42
C GLY A 73 16.76 -5.26 -33.08
N VAL A 74 15.51 -5.30 -32.62
CA VAL A 74 15.13 -4.81 -31.29
C VAL A 74 14.65 -5.99 -30.47
N LYS A 75 15.20 -6.18 -29.27
CA LYS A 75 14.68 -7.18 -28.32
C LYS A 75 13.26 -6.80 -27.90
N LEU A 76 12.26 -7.36 -28.58
CA LEU A 76 10.83 -7.15 -28.32
C LEU A 76 10.42 -7.67 -26.93
N ASN A 77 11.17 -8.63 -26.38
CA ASN A 77 11.04 -9.19 -25.04
C ASN A 77 12.14 -8.69 -24.11
N ASP A 78 12.30 -7.37 -24.01
CA ASP A 78 12.98 -6.78 -22.86
C ASP A 78 12.04 -6.93 -21.64
N GLU A 79 12.07 -8.13 -21.05
CA GLU A 79 11.30 -8.51 -19.86
C GLU A 79 11.54 -7.52 -18.73
N GLU A 80 12.77 -7.03 -18.56
CA GLU A 80 13.09 -5.99 -17.58
C GLU A 80 12.37 -4.68 -17.89
N ALA A 81 12.35 -4.22 -19.16
CA ALA A 81 11.60 -3.02 -19.52
C ALA A 81 10.08 -3.19 -19.40
N ARG A 82 9.55 -4.42 -19.55
CA ARG A 82 8.14 -4.71 -19.28
C ARG A 82 7.84 -4.68 -17.78
N GLU A 83 8.69 -5.30 -16.96
CA GLU A 83 8.57 -5.31 -15.51
C GLU A 83 8.67 -3.90 -14.93
N ARG A 84 9.66 -3.10 -15.37
CA ARG A 84 9.80 -1.69 -14.96
C ARG A 84 8.54 -0.88 -15.30
N ARG A 85 7.97 -1.05 -16.51
CA ARG A 85 6.71 -0.39 -16.89
C ARG A 85 5.54 -0.81 -16.02
N LEU A 86 5.43 -2.10 -15.70
CA LEU A 86 4.39 -2.62 -14.81
C LEU A 86 4.55 -2.09 -13.38
N GLN A 87 5.77 -2.03 -12.85
CA GLN A 87 6.07 -1.48 -11.53
C GLN A 87 5.74 0.01 -11.46
N GLN A 88 6.17 0.80 -12.45
CA GLN A 88 5.82 2.23 -12.53
C GLN A 88 4.31 2.44 -12.63
N ALA A 89 3.61 1.62 -13.41
CA ALA A 89 2.16 1.69 -13.51
C ALA A 89 1.47 1.33 -12.18
N ARG A 90 2.02 0.40 -11.39
CA ARG A 90 1.53 0.08 -10.05
C ARG A 90 1.76 1.24 -9.08
N GLN A 91 2.99 1.77 -9.02
CA GLN A 91 3.33 2.91 -8.18
C GLN A 91 2.44 4.12 -8.48
N ARG A 92 2.26 4.48 -9.76
CA ARG A 92 1.36 5.58 -10.14
C ARG A 92 -0.09 5.37 -9.69
N ARG A 93 -0.57 4.12 -9.66
CA ARG A 93 -1.91 3.81 -9.16
C ARG A 93 -1.98 3.95 -7.64
N GLU A 94 -0.97 3.47 -6.92
CA GLU A 94 -0.87 3.61 -5.46
C GLU A 94 -0.77 5.09 -5.05
N ASP A 95 0.08 5.87 -5.73
CA ASP A 95 0.22 7.31 -5.53
C ASP A 95 -1.10 8.04 -5.81
N ALA A 96 -1.81 7.68 -6.88
CA ALA A 96 -3.12 8.25 -7.20
C ALA A 96 -4.17 7.95 -6.13
N VAL A 97 -4.07 6.80 -5.44
CA VAL A 97 -4.94 6.48 -4.30
C VAL A 97 -4.58 7.37 -3.10
N LEU A 98 -3.29 7.54 -2.79
CA LEU A 98 -2.85 8.40 -1.68
C LEU A 98 -3.30 9.85 -1.88
N LEU A 99 -3.11 10.41 -3.07
CA LEU A 99 -3.53 11.78 -3.43
C LEU A 99 -5.06 11.97 -3.45
N ARG A 100 -5.83 10.88 -3.56
CA ARG A 100 -7.29 10.94 -3.44
C ARG A 100 -7.74 10.95 -1.98
N LEU A 101 -6.99 10.30 -1.09
CA LEU A 101 -7.28 10.24 0.34
C LEU A 101 -6.79 11.48 1.09
N TYR A 102 -5.64 12.01 0.68
CA TYR A 102 -4.97 13.12 1.35
C TYR A 102 -4.61 14.20 0.34
N ALA A 103 -4.90 15.46 0.68
CA ALA A 103 -4.55 16.59 -0.18
C ALA A 103 -3.03 16.79 -0.33
N GLY A 104 -2.25 16.32 0.64
CA GLY A 104 -0.80 16.40 0.71
C GLY A 104 -0.28 15.81 2.03
N PRO A 105 1.03 15.88 2.30
CA PRO A 105 1.64 15.31 3.49
C PRO A 105 1.08 15.95 4.78
N ASP A 106 0.89 17.27 4.81
CA ASP A 106 0.27 17.97 5.95
C ASP A 106 -1.13 17.44 6.30
N ASP A 107 -1.88 16.99 5.29
CA ASP A 107 -3.21 16.45 5.51
C ASP A 107 -3.18 15.06 6.14
N ALA A 108 -2.24 14.22 5.70
CA ALA A 108 -1.97 12.92 6.32
C ALA A 108 -1.44 13.08 7.75
N MET A 109 -0.56 14.06 8.00
CA MET A 109 -0.09 14.41 9.35
C MET A 109 -1.24 14.83 10.25
N ARG A 110 -2.13 15.73 9.80
CA ARG A 110 -3.32 16.11 10.58
C ARG A 110 -4.26 14.94 10.83
N ALA A 111 -4.39 14.01 9.89
CA ALA A 111 -5.21 12.81 10.08
C ALA A 111 -4.62 11.89 11.16
N ARG A 112 -3.29 11.70 11.16
CA ARG A 112 -2.56 10.99 12.21
C ARG A 112 -2.74 11.69 13.56
N ASP A 113 -2.47 12.98 13.62
CA ASP A 113 -2.49 13.76 14.86
C ASP A 113 -3.89 13.71 15.50
N ARG A 114 -4.97 13.85 14.71
CA ARG A 114 -6.34 13.69 15.22
C ARG A 114 -6.61 12.32 15.83
N LYS A 115 -6.02 11.25 15.29
CA LYS A 115 -6.15 9.90 15.88
C LYS A 115 -5.38 9.81 17.19
N VAL A 116 -4.16 10.35 17.22
CA VAL A 116 -3.33 10.40 18.44
C VAL A 116 -4.02 11.22 19.52
N ASP A 117 -4.51 12.41 19.21
CA ASP A 117 -5.24 13.29 20.14
C ASP A 117 -6.46 12.57 20.75
N ALA A 118 -7.18 11.76 19.95
CA ALA A 118 -8.32 10.99 20.43
C ALA A 118 -7.90 9.87 21.40
N LEU A 119 -6.76 9.22 21.14
CA LEU A 119 -6.18 8.21 22.03
C LEU A 119 -5.66 8.85 23.33
N GLU A 120 -4.97 9.99 23.24
CA GLU A 120 -4.50 10.76 24.41
C GLU A 120 -5.68 11.21 25.30
N LEU A 121 -6.77 11.66 24.67
CA LEU A 121 -7.99 11.97 25.40
C LEU A 121 -8.54 10.73 26.12
N ALA A 122 -8.56 9.56 25.46
CA ALA A 122 -8.99 8.31 26.07
C ALA A 122 -8.07 7.87 27.23
N ILE A 123 -6.75 8.05 27.10
CA ILE A 123 -5.77 7.85 28.17
C ILE A 123 -6.14 8.74 29.37
N SER A 124 -6.33 10.05 29.15
CA SER A 124 -6.63 10.98 30.24
C SER A 124 -7.91 10.59 31.01
N TYR A 125 -8.94 10.09 30.31
CA TYR A 125 -10.15 9.61 30.96
C TYR A 125 -9.91 8.33 31.77
N GLU A 126 -9.11 7.41 31.23
CA GLU A 126 -8.80 6.15 31.90
C GLU A 126 -7.88 6.36 33.12
N GLU A 127 -6.91 7.28 33.05
CA GLU A 127 -6.08 7.66 34.20
C GLU A 127 -6.91 8.25 35.34
N ASN A 128 -7.86 9.12 35.01
CA ASN A 128 -8.81 9.65 36.00
C ASN A 128 -9.65 8.52 36.62
N ASN A 129 -10.13 7.58 35.82
CA ASN A 129 -10.86 6.41 36.32
C ASN A 129 -9.99 5.55 37.26
N LEU A 130 -8.74 5.28 36.87
CA LEU A 130 -7.77 4.54 37.66
C LEU A 130 -7.53 5.21 39.03
N ALA A 131 -7.31 6.52 39.04
CA ALA A 131 -7.12 7.28 40.27
C ALA A 131 -8.34 7.16 41.21
N GLN A 132 -9.56 7.23 40.67
CA GLN A 132 -10.79 7.05 41.46
C GLN A 132 -10.93 5.62 42.01
N LEU A 133 -10.50 4.60 41.26
CA LEU A 133 -10.51 3.22 41.72
C LEU A 133 -9.48 2.99 42.84
N GLN A 134 -8.29 3.58 42.72
CA GLN A 134 -7.23 3.53 43.74
C GLN A 134 -7.68 4.20 45.04
N MET A 135 -8.27 5.39 44.97
CA MET A 135 -8.82 6.07 46.16
C MET A 135 -9.87 5.20 46.88
N LYS A 136 -10.78 4.57 46.14
CA LYS A 136 -11.79 3.67 46.72
C LYS A 136 -11.16 2.43 47.35
N LEU A 137 -10.09 1.90 46.75
CA LEU A 137 -9.37 0.76 47.30
C LEU A 137 -8.71 1.14 48.63
N ASP A 138 -8.07 2.31 48.70
CA ASP A 138 -7.44 2.82 49.92
C ASP A 138 -8.46 3.00 51.05
N ASP A 139 -9.66 3.52 50.73
CA ASP A 139 -10.76 3.66 51.69
C ASP A 139 -11.20 2.30 52.27
N GLU A 140 -11.40 1.28 51.42
CA GLU A 140 -11.78 -0.06 51.86
C GLU A 140 -10.67 -0.74 52.68
N ILE A 141 -9.40 -0.57 52.28
CA ILE A 141 -8.25 -1.06 53.06
C ILE A 141 -8.22 -0.39 54.43
N ALA A 142 -8.50 0.92 54.52
CA ALA A 142 -8.56 1.62 55.80
C ALA A 142 -9.71 1.10 56.69
N VAL A 143 -10.85 0.71 56.12
CA VAL A 143 -11.95 0.06 56.86
C VAL A 143 -11.51 -1.31 57.38
N ALA A 144 -10.87 -2.13 56.54
CA ALA A 144 -10.35 -3.43 56.92
C ALA A 144 -9.34 -3.30 58.09
N ALA A 145 -8.37 -2.40 57.96
CA ALA A 145 -7.34 -2.16 58.98
C ALA A 145 -7.94 -1.73 60.33
N ARG A 146 -8.98 -0.89 60.34
CA ARG A 146 -9.69 -0.51 61.58
C ARG A 146 -10.39 -1.70 62.25
N SER A 147 -10.98 -2.60 61.46
CA SER A 147 -11.60 -3.83 61.99
C SER A 147 -10.54 -4.70 62.69
N GLU A 148 -9.43 -4.95 62.01
CA GLU A 148 -8.31 -5.76 62.53
C GLU A 148 -7.69 -5.13 63.79
N GLN A 149 -7.46 -3.82 63.80
CA GLN A 149 -6.95 -3.10 64.98
C GLN A 149 -7.89 -3.19 66.18
N SER A 150 -9.19 -3.29 65.95
CA SER A 150 -10.20 -3.47 67.00
C SER A 150 -10.35 -4.93 67.45
N GLY A 151 -9.53 -5.86 66.90
CA GLY A 151 -9.59 -7.29 67.18
C GLY A 151 -10.82 -7.98 66.59
N LYS A 152 -11.46 -7.37 65.59
CA LYS A 152 -12.64 -7.91 64.89
C LYS A 152 -12.23 -8.40 63.51
N ASP A 153 -12.94 -9.42 63.02
CA ASP A 153 -12.77 -9.89 61.65
C ASP A 153 -13.21 -8.81 60.65
N VAL A 154 -12.53 -8.74 59.50
CA VAL A 154 -12.89 -7.83 58.41
C VAL A 154 -14.21 -8.28 57.80
N PRO A 155 -15.23 -7.39 57.66
CA PRO A 155 -16.50 -7.75 57.06
C PRO A 155 -16.35 -8.31 55.65
N GLU A 156 -17.10 -9.36 55.31
CA GLU A 156 -17.03 -10.04 54.00
C GLU A 156 -17.23 -9.06 52.83
N GLY A 157 -18.19 -8.13 52.94
CA GLY A 157 -18.42 -7.12 51.90
C GLY A 157 -17.22 -6.20 51.62
N VAL A 158 -16.38 -5.92 52.63
CA VAL A 158 -15.14 -5.14 52.48
C VAL A 158 -14.09 -5.97 51.75
N GLN A 159 -13.94 -7.26 52.11
CA GLN A 159 -13.02 -8.17 51.43
C GLN A 159 -13.37 -8.31 49.95
N ASP A 160 -14.66 -8.52 49.65
CA ASP A 160 -15.17 -8.60 48.27
C ASP A 160 -14.98 -7.31 47.49
N ALA A 161 -15.15 -6.15 48.15
CA ALA A 161 -14.91 -4.84 47.56
C ALA A 161 -13.45 -4.66 47.16
N ILE A 162 -12.52 -4.97 48.05
CA ILE A 162 -11.06 -4.92 47.80
C ILE A 162 -10.71 -5.77 46.59
N VAL A 163 -11.12 -7.04 46.57
CA VAL A 163 -10.80 -7.96 45.46
C VAL A 163 -11.39 -7.47 44.13
N ARG A 164 -12.61 -6.94 44.16
CA ARG A 164 -13.25 -6.37 42.95
C ARG A 164 -12.50 -5.13 42.44
N LEU A 165 -12.13 -4.21 43.33
CA LEU A 165 -11.42 -2.97 42.99
C LEU A 165 -10.03 -3.28 42.42
N GLN A 166 -9.29 -4.21 43.03
CA GLN A 166 -7.99 -4.67 42.51
C GLN A 166 -8.09 -5.22 41.09
N ARG A 167 -9.12 -6.02 40.79
CA ARG A 167 -9.35 -6.49 39.41
C ARG A 167 -9.66 -5.35 38.45
N GLN A 168 -10.47 -4.37 38.87
CA GLN A 168 -10.80 -3.21 38.03
C GLN A 168 -9.57 -2.34 37.74
N ILE A 169 -8.72 -2.11 38.75
CA ILE A 169 -7.43 -1.43 38.62
C ILE A 169 -6.55 -2.13 37.60
N SER A 170 -6.35 -3.45 37.74
CA SER A 170 -5.51 -4.22 36.80
C SER A 170 -6.03 -4.17 35.36
N LEU A 171 -7.36 -4.17 35.16
CA LEU A 171 -7.96 -4.01 33.84
C LEU A 171 -7.73 -2.61 33.27
N SER A 172 -7.86 -1.58 34.09
CA SER A 172 -7.62 -0.18 33.71
C SER A 172 -6.15 0.05 33.32
N GLU A 173 -5.20 -0.46 34.11
CA GLU A 173 -3.76 -0.41 33.81
C GLU A 173 -3.43 -1.11 32.48
N LYS A 174 -4.01 -2.30 32.25
CA LYS A 174 -3.84 -3.01 30.98
C LYS A 174 -4.38 -2.21 29.79
N LYS A 175 -5.48 -1.49 29.99
CA LYS A 175 -6.10 -0.67 28.95
C LYS A 175 -5.23 0.55 28.62
N LEU A 176 -4.68 1.22 29.63
CA LEU A 176 -3.69 2.30 29.45
C LEU A 176 -2.48 1.82 28.64
N ALA A 177 -1.89 0.68 29.02
CA ALA A 177 -0.78 0.10 28.25
C ALA A 177 -1.16 -0.25 26.80
N GLY A 178 -2.42 -0.60 26.56
CA GLY A 178 -2.94 -0.81 25.20
C GLY A 178 -2.97 0.48 24.38
N TYR A 179 -3.40 1.59 24.96
CA TYR A 179 -3.44 2.88 24.26
C TYR A 179 -2.06 3.38 23.84
N ASP A 180 -1.04 3.19 24.68
CA ASP A 180 0.34 3.56 24.33
C ASP A 180 0.85 2.79 23.11
N VAL A 181 0.51 1.50 23.02
CA VAL A 181 0.84 0.66 21.85
C VAL A 181 0.07 1.15 20.62
N GLU A 182 -1.24 1.43 20.76
CA GLU A 182 -2.07 1.93 19.65
C GLU A 182 -1.56 3.28 19.10
N ILE A 183 -1.06 4.18 19.95
CA ILE A 183 -0.41 5.43 19.51
C ILE A 183 0.84 5.12 18.66
N GLY A 184 1.67 4.17 19.11
CA GLY A 184 2.82 3.69 18.36
C GLY A 184 2.42 3.14 16.98
N GLU A 185 1.40 2.28 16.93
CA GLU A 185 0.88 1.68 15.70
C GLU A 185 0.33 2.73 14.73
N VAL A 186 -0.40 3.74 15.22
CA VAL A 186 -0.88 4.86 14.40
C VAL A 186 0.29 5.64 13.80
N ASN A 187 1.34 5.90 14.58
CA ASN A 187 2.51 6.61 14.08
C ASN A 187 3.25 5.79 13.00
N GLU A 188 3.41 4.49 13.22
CA GLU A 188 4.02 3.57 12.26
C GLU A 188 3.19 3.41 10.97
N GLU A 189 1.86 3.36 11.07
CA GLU A 189 0.94 3.29 9.93
C GLU A 189 1.08 4.53 9.02
N TYR A 190 1.16 5.72 9.62
CA TYR A 190 1.16 6.97 8.86
C TYR A 190 2.55 7.40 8.37
N ALA A 191 3.64 6.95 9.00
CA ALA A 191 5.01 7.29 8.61
C ALA A 191 5.31 7.06 7.11
N PRO A 192 5.09 5.85 6.53
CA PRO A 192 5.37 5.61 5.11
C PRO A 192 4.41 6.38 4.18
N ILE A 193 3.18 6.66 4.64
CA ILE A 193 2.18 7.43 3.88
C ILE A 193 2.66 8.88 3.74
N ILE A 194 3.06 9.50 4.84
CA ILE A 194 3.55 10.87 4.88
C ILE A 194 4.82 10.99 4.02
N GLN A 195 5.79 10.10 4.23
CA GLN A 195 7.03 10.08 3.44
C GLN A 195 6.73 9.98 1.94
N ARG A 196 5.82 9.08 1.53
CA ARG A 196 5.50 8.93 0.11
C ARG A 196 4.82 10.18 -0.47
N LEU A 197 3.95 10.83 0.30
CA LEU A 197 3.30 12.09 -0.12
C LEU A 197 4.29 13.26 -0.22
N GLU A 198 5.31 13.30 0.63
CA GLU A 198 6.41 14.26 0.53
C GLU A 198 7.21 14.08 -0.77
N GLU A 199 7.57 12.83 -1.10
CA GLU A 199 8.25 12.50 -2.36
C GLU A 199 7.42 12.94 -3.58
N ILE A 200 6.13 12.59 -3.60
CA ILE A 200 5.21 12.96 -4.70
C ILE A 200 5.09 14.49 -4.85
N ASN A 201 5.09 15.23 -3.75
CA ASN A 201 4.99 16.69 -3.79
C ASN A 201 6.31 17.38 -4.16
N ALA A 202 7.46 16.78 -3.84
CA ALA A 202 8.77 17.30 -4.23
C ALA A 202 9.04 17.16 -5.73
N ASP A 203 8.45 16.15 -6.38
CA ASP A 203 8.57 15.88 -7.83
C ASP A 203 7.65 16.75 -8.71
N ARG A 204 6.85 17.66 -8.12
CA ARG A 204 5.92 18.56 -8.83
C ARG A 204 6.51 19.95 -9.09
#